data_AF-A0A662UA22-F1
#
_entry.id   AF-A0A662UA22-F1
#
_cell.length_a   1.000
_cell.length_b   1.000
_cell.length_c   1.000
_cell.angle_alpha   90.00
_cell.angle_beta   90.00
_cell.angle_gamma   90.00
#
_symmetry.space_group_name_H-M   'P 1'
#
loop_
_entity.id
_entity.type
_entity.pdbx_description
1 polymer ?
#
loop_
_entity_poly.entity_id
_entity_poly.type
_entity_poly.pdbx_seq_one_letter_code
_entity_poly.pdbx_strand_id
1 'polypeptide(L)'
;PNQKLIAFHSDIPLILSDLFHVISESDSDYGKAVTVLLNSIFALAYLFYMKEETTGRYTELRQHDLYKMRLYPTREQAKRLASIYEKYKDKRFPSLREQLDVYFDERYQSFWVQERKSQKILQPPPPLKPHDLRLKFDMDVIKAVGANLSEEELLNAYKAIVWDMIVTRGLRRD
;
A
#
# COMPACT_ATOMS: atom_id res chain seq x y z
N PRO A 1 12.61 -8.96 5.05
CA PRO A 1 12.99 -8.11 6.20
C PRO A 1 13.72 -6.77 5.91
N ASN A 2 14.04 -6.41 4.65
CA ASN A 2 14.65 -5.11 4.31
C ASN A 2 13.84 -4.29 3.27
N GLN A 3 12.60 -4.69 3.04
CA GLN A 3 11.67 -3.99 2.16
C GLN A 3 10.57 -3.41 3.02
N LYS A 4 10.27 -2.13 2.85
CA LYS A 4 9.20 -1.41 3.54
C LYS A 4 7.84 -1.70 2.87
N LEU A 5 7.65 -2.96 2.50
CA LEU A 5 6.46 -3.56 1.89
C LEU A 5 5.65 -4.29 2.98
N ILE A 6 4.40 -4.62 2.69
CA ILE A 6 3.43 -5.19 3.64
C ILE A 6 3.50 -6.72 3.64
N ALA A 7 3.53 -7.33 2.45
CA ALA A 7 3.54 -8.78 2.27
C ALA A 7 4.88 -9.28 1.74
N PHE A 8 5.25 -10.51 2.13
CA PHE A 8 6.48 -11.17 1.73
C PHE A 8 6.20 -12.61 1.33
N HIS A 9 6.97 -13.11 0.36
CA HIS A 9 6.93 -14.50 -0.08
C HIS A 9 8.16 -15.26 0.44
N SER A 10 7.98 -16.52 0.77
CA SER A 10 9.05 -17.45 1.12
C SER A 10 8.79 -18.79 0.44
N ASP A 11 9.79 -19.31 -0.27
CA ASP A 11 9.74 -20.66 -0.84
C ASP A 11 9.99 -21.76 0.21
N ILE A 12 10.46 -21.38 1.40
CA ILE A 12 10.70 -22.29 2.52
C ILE A 12 9.60 -22.07 3.57
N PRO A 13 9.02 -23.13 4.14
CA PRO A 13 8.09 -23.01 5.26
C PRO A 13 8.71 -22.25 6.43
N LEU A 14 7.96 -21.28 6.96
CA LEU A 14 8.39 -20.46 8.10
C LEU A 14 7.52 -20.75 9.32
N ILE A 15 8.14 -20.74 10.50
CA ILE A 15 7.43 -20.68 11.77
C ILE A 15 7.42 -19.20 12.16
N LEU A 16 6.23 -18.59 12.14
CA LEU A 16 6.02 -17.18 12.41
C LEU A 16 5.24 -16.99 13.70
N SER A 17 5.45 -15.85 14.37
CA SER A 17 4.60 -15.45 15.50
C SER A 17 3.19 -15.12 15.03
N ASP A 18 2.20 -15.24 15.91
CA ASP A 18 0.78 -14.90 15.66
C ASP A 18 0.53 -13.43 15.26
N LEU A 19 1.56 -12.58 15.32
CA LEU A 19 1.53 -11.22 14.79
C LEU A 19 1.46 -11.14 13.25
N PHE A 20 1.75 -12.24 12.54
CA PHE A 20 1.70 -12.30 11.09
C PHE A 20 0.51 -13.13 10.61
N HIS A 21 -0.14 -12.67 9.54
CA HIS A 21 -1.05 -13.52 8.78
C HIS A 21 -0.26 -14.38 7.80
N VAL A 22 -0.58 -15.67 7.77
CA VAL A 22 0.04 -16.64 6.89
C VAL A 22 -0.97 -17.09 5.84
N ILE A 23 -0.57 -17.00 4.57
CA ILE A 23 -1.28 -17.58 3.44
C ILE A 23 -0.39 -18.70 2.91
N SER A 24 -0.86 -19.94 2.98
CA SER A 24 -0.13 -21.11 2.52
C SER A 24 -0.64 -21.52 1.15
N GLU A 25 0.17 -21.29 0.13
CA GLU A 25 -0.13 -21.69 -1.25
C GLU A 25 0.79 -22.84 -1.68
N SER A 26 0.21 -23.84 -2.35
CA SER A 26 0.98 -24.99 -2.88
C SER A 26 1.75 -24.66 -4.15
N ASP A 27 1.29 -23.65 -4.90
CA ASP A 27 1.93 -23.15 -6.11
C ASP A 27 2.72 -21.87 -5.78
N SER A 28 4.05 -21.93 -5.95
CA SER A 28 4.95 -20.80 -5.67
C SER A 28 4.63 -19.58 -6.53
N ASP A 29 4.24 -19.76 -7.80
CA ASP A 29 3.88 -18.63 -8.67
C ASP A 29 2.60 -17.96 -8.18
N TYR A 30 1.67 -18.74 -7.63
CA TYR A 30 0.46 -18.22 -7.02
C TYR A 30 0.76 -17.43 -5.74
N GLY A 31 1.63 -17.95 -4.87
CA GLY A 31 2.09 -17.24 -3.66
C GLY A 31 2.78 -15.91 -3.98
N LYS A 32 3.63 -15.88 -5.01
CA LYS A 32 4.26 -14.65 -5.53
C LYS A 32 3.24 -13.67 -6.06
N ALA A 33 2.25 -14.15 -6.81
CA ALA A 33 1.18 -13.32 -7.36
C ALA A 33 0.34 -12.64 -6.26
N VAL A 34 -0.07 -13.41 -5.26
CA VAL A 34 -0.80 -12.90 -4.09
C VAL A 34 0.06 -11.87 -3.35
N THR A 35 1.35 -12.14 -3.15
CA THR A 35 2.29 -11.19 -2.52
C THR A 35 2.37 -9.86 -3.28
N VAL A 36 2.39 -9.89 -4.61
CA VAL A 36 2.38 -8.66 -5.43
C VAL A 36 1.09 -7.89 -5.25
N LEU A 37 -0.06 -8.57 -5.27
CA LEU A 37 -1.37 -7.94 -5.10
C LEU A 37 -1.50 -7.29 -3.72
N LEU A 38 -1.07 -7.97 -2.66
CA LEU A 38 -1.10 -7.45 -1.29
C LEU A 38 -0.19 -6.23 -1.07
N ASN A 39 0.82 -6.04 -1.92
CA ASN A 39 1.68 -4.86 -1.91
C ASN A 39 1.22 -3.74 -2.86
N SER A 40 0.21 -4.00 -3.69
CA SER A 40 -0.28 -3.07 -4.71
C SER A 40 -1.22 -2.00 -4.16
N ILE A 41 -1.51 -0.99 -4.99
CA ILE A 41 -2.53 0.02 -4.69
C ILE A 41 -3.90 -0.57 -4.43
N PHE A 42 -4.26 -1.71 -5.05
CA PHE A 42 -5.56 -2.34 -4.81
C PHE A 42 -5.69 -2.78 -3.36
N ALA A 43 -4.70 -3.51 -2.84
CA ALA A 43 -4.69 -3.93 -1.45
C ALA A 43 -4.59 -2.75 -0.48
N LEU A 44 -3.81 -1.72 -0.80
CA LEU A 44 -3.79 -0.51 0.02
C LEU A 44 -5.14 0.19 0.05
N ALA A 45 -5.81 0.36 -1.08
CA ALA A 45 -7.12 0.99 -1.13
C ALA A 45 -8.13 0.22 -0.27
N TYR A 46 -8.13 -1.11 -0.36
CA TYR A 46 -8.95 -1.96 0.52
C TYR A 46 -8.57 -1.83 2.00
N LEU A 47 -7.27 -1.82 2.31
CA LEU A 47 -6.79 -1.66 3.69
C LEU A 47 -7.27 -0.33 4.30
N PHE A 48 -7.09 0.77 3.57
CA PHE A 48 -7.49 2.09 4.04
C PHE A 48 -9.01 2.31 4.03
N TYR A 49 -9.76 1.55 3.21
CA TYR A 49 -11.21 1.53 3.23
C TYR A 49 -11.78 0.72 4.39
N MET A 50 -11.23 -0.47 4.66
CA MET A 50 -11.76 -1.41 5.65
C MET A 50 -11.18 -1.26 7.05
N LYS A 51 -10.15 -0.42 7.24
CA LYS A 51 -9.47 -0.29 8.53
C LYS A 51 -10.49 -0.06 9.66
N GLU A 52 -10.58 -1.02 10.57
CA GLU A 52 -11.17 -0.80 11.89
C GLU A 52 -10.03 -0.41 12.84
N GLU A 53 -10.20 0.71 13.55
CA GLU A 53 -9.23 1.13 14.57
C GLU A 53 -9.52 0.39 15.87
N THR A 54 -8.56 -0.41 16.34
CA THR A 54 -8.63 -1.03 17.68
C THR A 54 -8.35 -0.01 18.79
N THR A 55 -8.55 -0.38 20.06
CA THR A 55 -8.14 0.46 21.20
C THR A 55 -6.63 0.71 21.15
N GLY A 56 -6.23 1.98 20.95
CA GLY A 56 -4.83 2.36 20.64
C GLY A 56 -4.56 2.68 19.16
N ARG A 57 -5.57 2.54 18.28
CA ARG A 57 -5.57 2.91 16.86
C ARG A 57 -4.48 2.24 16.03
N TYR A 58 -4.22 0.96 16.32
CA TYR A 58 -3.53 0.07 15.41
C TYR A 58 -4.53 -0.50 14.40
N THR A 59 -4.18 -0.49 13.11
CA THR A 59 -4.98 -1.14 12.08
C THR A 59 -4.89 -2.65 12.30
N GLU A 60 -5.99 -3.25 12.75
CA GLU A 60 -6.11 -4.70 12.81
C GLU A 60 -6.65 -5.18 11.46
N LEU A 61 -5.81 -5.89 10.72
CA LEU A 61 -6.27 -6.71 9.61
C LEU A 61 -6.64 -8.07 10.19
N ARG A 62 -7.82 -8.60 9.88
CA ARG A 62 -8.16 -9.98 10.21
C ARG A 62 -8.03 -10.83 8.96
N GLN A 63 -7.81 -12.13 9.14
CA GLN A 63 -7.71 -13.05 8.00
C GLN A 63 -8.98 -13.03 7.13
N HIS A 64 -10.14 -12.81 7.75
CA HIS A 64 -11.40 -12.68 7.02
C HIS A 64 -11.46 -11.41 6.15
N ASP A 65 -10.73 -10.34 6.50
CA ASP A 65 -10.67 -9.13 5.69
C ASP A 65 -9.91 -9.40 4.39
N LEU A 66 -8.84 -10.20 4.43
CA LEU A 66 -8.13 -10.65 3.23
C LEU A 66 -9.05 -11.39 2.26
N TYR A 67 -9.99 -12.20 2.77
CA TYR A 67 -11.01 -12.84 1.94
C TYR A 67 -12.02 -11.83 1.37
N LYS A 68 -12.45 -10.84 2.16
CA LYS A 68 -13.37 -9.78 1.73
C LYS A 68 -12.78 -8.88 0.64
N MET A 69 -11.47 -8.70 0.60
CA MET A 69 -10.81 -7.90 -0.45
C MET A 69 -11.05 -8.46 -1.86
N ARG A 70 -11.34 -9.76 -2.00
CA ARG A 70 -11.57 -10.43 -3.30
C ARG A 70 -10.44 -10.21 -4.31
N LEU A 71 -9.19 -10.10 -3.82
CA LEU A 71 -8.02 -9.82 -4.64
C LEU A 71 -7.36 -11.06 -5.25
N TYR A 72 -7.88 -12.27 -5.03
CA TYR A 72 -7.24 -13.49 -5.52
C TYR A 72 -7.21 -13.53 -7.06
N PRO A 73 -6.02 -13.74 -7.67
CA PRO A 73 -5.89 -13.70 -9.12
C PRO A 73 -6.41 -15.00 -9.75
N THR A 74 -6.84 -14.91 -11.00
CA THR A 74 -7.00 -16.09 -11.86
C THR A 74 -5.64 -16.73 -12.14
N ARG A 75 -5.62 -18.00 -12.57
CA ARG A 75 -4.36 -18.70 -12.92
C ARG A 75 -3.54 -17.97 -14.00
N GLU A 76 -4.21 -17.32 -14.96
CA GLU A 76 -3.55 -16.55 -16.01
C GLU A 76 -2.95 -15.24 -15.46
N GLN A 77 -3.70 -14.54 -14.60
CA GLN A 77 -3.20 -13.36 -13.90
C GLN A 77 -2.02 -13.72 -12.99
N ALA A 78 -2.06 -14.87 -12.32
CA ALA A 78 -1.01 -15.32 -11.40
C ALA A 78 0.35 -15.39 -12.09
N LYS A 79 0.44 -15.99 -13.29
CA LYS A 79 1.71 -16.03 -14.05
C LYS A 79 2.24 -14.64 -14.39
N ARG A 80 1.37 -13.71 -14.79
CA ARG A 80 1.78 -12.33 -15.09
C ARG A 80 2.26 -11.61 -13.83
N LEU A 81 1.54 -11.75 -12.72
CA LEU A 81 1.89 -11.15 -11.44
C LEU A 81 3.16 -11.76 -10.83
N ALA A 82 3.40 -13.06 -10.99
CA ALA A 82 4.64 -13.71 -10.59
C ALA A 82 5.85 -13.13 -11.32
N SER A 83 5.73 -12.79 -12.61
CA SER A 83 6.82 -12.11 -13.33
C SER A 83 7.10 -10.69 -12.80
N ILE A 84 6.07 -9.99 -12.31
CA ILE A 84 6.23 -8.71 -11.61
C ILE A 84 6.96 -8.92 -10.29
N TYR A 85 6.60 -9.96 -9.52
CA TYR A 85 7.34 -10.30 -8.31
C TYR A 85 8.84 -10.44 -8.60
N GLU A 86 9.21 -11.25 -9.58
CA GLU A 86 10.61 -11.47 -9.96
C GLU A 86 11.32 -10.17 -10.39
N LYS A 87 10.60 -9.26 -11.06
CA LYS A 87 11.13 -7.96 -11.49
C LYS A 87 11.45 -7.02 -10.30
N TYR A 88 10.67 -7.09 -9.23
CA TYR A 88 10.74 -6.14 -8.11
C TYR A 88 11.30 -6.71 -6.80
N LYS A 89 11.45 -8.05 -6.67
CA LYS A 89 11.86 -8.73 -5.43
C LYS A 89 13.19 -8.27 -4.84
N ASP A 90 14.10 -7.74 -5.64
CA ASP A 90 15.41 -7.26 -5.18
C ASP A 90 15.48 -5.71 -5.06
N LYS A 91 14.38 -5.02 -5.35
CA LYS A 91 14.30 -3.56 -5.23
C LYS A 91 14.01 -3.15 -3.79
N ARG A 92 14.64 -2.07 -3.33
CA ARG A 92 14.41 -1.50 -2.00
C ARG A 92 13.40 -0.38 -2.10
N PHE A 93 12.15 -0.65 -1.68
CA PHE A 93 11.12 0.38 -1.60
C PHE A 93 11.40 1.34 -0.44
N PRO A 94 11.16 2.66 -0.61
CA PRO A 94 11.22 3.64 0.47
C PRO A 94 10.05 3.44 1.43
N SER A 95 9.92 4.26 2.48
CA SER A 95 8.81 4.09 3.43
C SER A 95 7.47 4.30 2.75
N LEU A 96 6.40 3.68 3.26
CA LEU A 96 5.08 3.81 2.62
C LEU A 96 4.66 5.27 2.40
N ARG A 97 4.99 6.16 3.33
CA ARG A 97 4.77 7.62 3.18
C ARG A 97 5.48 8.17 1.94
N GLU A 98 6.78 7.91 1.83
CA GLU A 98 7.61 8.33 0.68
C GLU A 98 7.23 7.62 -0.62
N GLN A 99 6.72 6.37 -0.55
CA GLN A 99 6.22 5.66 -1.72
C GLN A 99 5.03 6.38 -2.34
N LEU A 100 4.09 6.86 -1.52
CA LEU A 100 2.83 7.46 -1.95
C LEU A 100 2.95 8.97 -2.22
N ASP A 101 3.78 9.69 -1.47
CA ASP A 101 4.09 11.10 -1.69
C ASP A 101 5.49 11.45 -1.17
N VAL A 102 6.41 11.83 -2.06
CA VAL A 102 7.75 12.28 -1.66
C VAL A 102 7.72 13.56 -0.82
N TYR A 103 6.62 14.33 -0.88
CA TYR A 103 6.38 15.54 -0.10
C TYR A 103 5.45 15.30 1.10
N PHE A 104 5.26 14.05 1.53
CA PHE A 104 4.31 13.69 2.59
C PHE A 104 4.52 14.53 3.87
N ASP A 105 5.76 14.69 4.32
CA ASP A 105 6.04 15.38 5.60
C ASP A 105 5.78 16.88 5.50
N GLU A 106 6.11 17.52 4.38
CA GLU A 106 5.75 18.92 4.11
C GLU A 106 4.23 19.11 4.10
N ARG A 107 3.50 18.21 3.43
CA ARG A 107 2.04 18.23 3.37
C ARG A 107 1.41 18.03 4.74
N TYR A 108 1.94 17.11 5.53
CA TYR A 108 1.50 16.88 6.92
C TYR A 108 1.68 18.12 7.78
N GLN A 109 2.87 18.75 7.76
CA GLN A 109 3.12 19.95 8.55
C GLN A 109 2.23 21.11 8.11
N SER A 110 2.12 21.31 6.79
CA SER A 110 1.23 22.30 6.18
C SER A 110 -0.20 22.16 6.71
N PHE A 111 -0.80 20.97 6.57
CA PHE A 111 -2.17 20.71 7.01
C PHE A 111 -2.38 21.05 8.50
N TRP A 112 -1.52 20.56 9.38
CA TRP A 112 -1.71 20.77 10.82
C TRP A 112 -1.40 22.19 11.30
N VAL A 113 -0.56 22.95 10.58
CA VAL A 113 -0.38 24.38 10.84
C VAL A 113 -1.66 25.15 10.54
N GLN A 114 -2.34 24.84 9.43
CA GLN A 114 -3.63 25.45 9.08
C GLN A 114 -4.70 25.11 10.12
N GLU A 115 -4.88 23.83 10.42
CA GLU A 115 -5.93 23.35 11.32
C GLU A 115 -5.76 23.86 12.76
N ARG A 116 -4.52 23.92 13.28
CA ARG A 116 -4.29 24.27 14.70
C ARG A 116 -4.06 25.75 14.97
N LYS A 117 -3.57 26.50 13.99
CA LYS A 117 -3.20 27.92 14.18
C LYS A 117 -4.10 28.88 13.41
N SER A 118 -5.04 28.38 12.60
CA SER A 118 -5.86 29.19 11.68
C SER A 118 -5.02 30.11 10.78
N GLN A 119 -3.75 29.74 10.54
CA GLN A 119 -2.81 30.52 9.74
C GLN A 119 -2.89 30.06 8.28
N LYS A 120 -3.18 31.00 7.38
CA LYS A 120 -3.04 30.75 5.94
C LYS A 120 -1.56 30.58 5.62
N ILE A 121 -1.21 29.44 5.04
CA ILE A 121 0.15 29.19 4.55
C ILE A 121 0.35 30.01 3.28
N LEU A 122 1.50 30.66 3.16
CA LEU A 122 1.84 31.51 2.02
C LEU A 122 2.02 30.70 0.72
N GLN A 123 2.45 29.44 0.81
CA GLN A 123 2.59 28.55 -0.33
C GLN A 123 1.99 27.18 -0.01
N PRO A 124 1.07 26.66 -0.85
CA PRO A 124 0.57 25.31 -0.69
C PRO A 124 1.71 24.30 -0.94
N PRO A 125 1.65 23.11 -0.32
CA PRO A 125 2.61 22.05 -0.60
C PRO A 125 2.57 21.68 -2.10
N PRO A 126 3.68 21.20 -2.66
CA PRO A 126 3.72 20.77 -4.05
C PRO A 126 2.60 19.76 -4.39
N PRO A 127 2.24 19.62 -5.69
CA PRO A 127 1.37 18.55 -6.14
C PRO A 127 1.85 17.19 -5.63
N LEU A 128 0.92 16.27 -5.37
CA LEU A 128 1.26 14.93 -4.92
C LEU A 128 2.18 14.27 -5.95
N LYS A 129 3.28 13.70 -5.46
CA LYS A 129 4.25 13.02 -6.31
C LYS A 129 4.66 11.69 -5.67
N PRO A 130 4.16 10.54 -6.16
CA PRO A 130 4.61 9.25 -5.66
C PRO A 130 6.07 9.01 -6.05
N HIS A 131 6.71 8.07 -5.36
CA HIS A 131 8.04 7.62 -5.75
C HIS A 131 7.98 6.84 -7.08
N ASP A 132 8.91 7.09 -8.01
CA ASP A 132 8.90 6.49 -9.35
C ASP A 132 8.83 4.95 -9.33
N LEU A 133 9.55 4.32 -8.40
CA LEU A 133 9.50 2.86 -8.19
C LEU A 133 8.09 2.36 -7.83
N ARG A 134 7.37 3.13 -7.00
CA ARG A 134 6.02 2.78 -6.56
C ARG A 134 5.04 2.91 -7.71
N LEU A 135 5.10 4.04 -8.41
CA LEU A 135 4.26 4.32 -9.57
C LEU A 135 4.41 3.23 -10.64
N LYS A 136 5.67 2.90 -10.99
CA LYS A 136 5.97 1.86 -11.98
C LYS A 136 5.48 0.47 -11.55
N PHE A 137 5.64 0.13 -10.27
CA PHE A 137 5.16 -1.12 -9.71
C PHE A 137 3.64 -1.24 -9.86
N ASP A 138 2.87 -0.24 -9.40
CA ASP A 138 1.41 -0.32 -9.46
C ASP A 138 0.87 -0.28 -10.90
N MET A 139 1.51 0.49 -11.81
CA MET A 139 1.14 0.47 -13.23
C MET A 139 1.37 -0.90 -13.89
N ASP A 140 2.47 -1.58 -13.55
CA ASP A 140 2.70 -2.95 -14.01
C ASP A 140 1.61 -3.91 -13.47
N VAL A 141 1.23 -3.76 -12.19
CA VAL A 141 0.19 -4.59 -11.56
C VAL A 141 -1.17 -4.34 -12.22
N ILE A 142 -1.57 -3.09 -12.43
CA ILE A 142 -2.81 -2.69 -13.12
C ILE A 142 -2.90 -3.39 -14.48
N LYS A 143 -1.81 -3.36 -15.27
CA LYS A 143 -1.74 -4.03 -16.55
C LYS A 143 -1.84 -5.56 -16.43
N ALA A 144 -1.18 -6.17 -15.44
CA ALA A 144 -1.19 -7.62 -15.27
C ALA A 144 -2.56 -8.17 -14.85
N VAL A 145 -3.30 -7.42 -14.03
CA VAL A 145 -4.67 -7.80 -13.64
C VAL A 145 -5.69 -7.52 -14.75
N GLY A 146 -5.34 -6.74 -15.76
CA GLY A 146 -6.23 -6.36 -16.86
C GLY A 146 -7.19 -5.23 -16.48
N ALA A 147 -6.86 -4.44 -15.46
CA ALA A 147 -7.61 -3.25 -15.10
C ALA A 147 -7.28 -2.10 -16.06
N ASN A 148 -8.29 -1.32 -16.40
CA ASN A 148 -8.14 -0.11 -17.23
C ASN A 148 -8.11 1.12 -16.31
N LEU A 149 -7.01 1.29 -15.57
CA LEU A 149 -6.77 2.46 -14.73
C LEU A 149 -5.66 3.31 -15.35
N SER A 150 -5.96 4.58 -15.53
CA SER A 150 -5.01 5.60 -15.94
C SER A 150 -4.06 5.98 -14.80
N GLU A 151 -2.94 6.60 -15.16
CA GLU A 151 -2.01 7.16 -14.19
C GLU A 151 -2.69 8.23 -13.30
N GLU A 152 -3.61 9.03 -13.87
CA GLU A 152 -4.36 10.03 -13.13
C GLU A 152 -5.27 9.40 -12.05
N GLU A 153 -5.98 8.33 -12.40
CA GLU A 153 -6.80 7.58 -11.44
C GLU A 153 -5.95 6.95 -10.33
N LEU A 154 -4.76 6.45 -10.68
CA LEU A 154 -3.79 5.95 -9.71
C LEU A 154 -3.31 7.06 -8.76
N LEU A 155 -2.99 8.24 -9.28
CA LEU A 155 -2.62 9.40 -8.48
C LEU A 155 -3.75 9.85 -7.55
N ASN A 156 -5.01 9.77 -8.01
CA ASN A 156 -6.17 10.06 -7.17
C ASN A 156 -6.32 9.05 -6.02
N ALA A 157 -6.05 7.77 -6.26
CA ALA A 157 -6.02 6.75 -5.21
C ALA A 157 -4.92 7.03 -4.18
N TYR A 158 -3.70 7.37 -4.62
CA TYR A 158 -2.63 7.78 -3.71
C TYR A 158 -3.00 9.03 -2.91
N LYS A 159 -3.63 10.02 -3.54
CA LYS A 159 -4.09 11.24 -2.89
C LYS A 159 -5.08 10.94 -1.77
N ALA A 160 -6.07 10.09 -2.02
CA ALA A 160 -7.04 9.70 -1.01
C ALA A 160 -6.36 9.03 0.20
N ILE A 161 -5.44 8.09 -0.04
CA ILE A 161 -4.70 7.41 1.02
C ILE A 161 -3.81 8.38 1.80
N VAL A 162 -3.07 9.26 1.12
CA VAL A 162 -2.18 10.23 1.76
C VAL A 162 -2.97 11.18 2.67
N TRP A 163 -4.13 11.67 2.22
CA TRP A 163 -4.97 12.53 3.06
C TRP A 163 -5.50 11.81 4.28
N ASP A 164 -5.99 10.59 4.13
CA ASP A 164 -6.42 9.76 5.26
C ASP A 164 -5.27 9.54 6.26
N MET A 165 -4.06 9.21 5.77
CA MET A 165 -2.87 9.07 6.60
C MET A 165 -2.52 10.35 7.36
N ILE A 166 -2.64 11.53 6.74
CA ILE A 166 -2.36 12.83 7.38
C ILE A 166 -3.34 13.10 8.52
N VAL A 167 -4.63 12.88 8.27
CA VAL A 167 -5.70 13.11 9.24
C VAL A 167 -5.57 12.12 10.40
N THR A 168 -5.55 10.82 10.14
CA THR A 168 -5.46 9.78 11.17
C THR A 168 -4.19 9.93 12.02
N ARG A 169 -3.04 10.29 11.41
CA ARG A 169 -1.79 10.47 12.16
C ARG A 169 -1.86 11.61 13.15
N GLY A 170 -2.45 12.75 12.80
CA GLY A 170 -2.46 13.90 13.70
C GLY A 170 -3.58 13.89 14.75
N LEU A 171 -4.58 13.02 14.58
CA LEU A 171 -5.53 12.66 15.63
C LEU A 171 -4.87 11.88 16.80
N ARG A 172 -3.62 11.40 16.66
CA ARG A 172 -2.87 10.71 17.73
C ARG A 172 -2.46 11.59 18.93
N ARG A 173 -2.77 12.89 18.92
CA ARG A 173 -2.67 13.73 20.11
C ARG A 173 -4.05 13.82 20.74
N ASP A 174 -4.27 12.95 21.72
CA ASP A 174 -4.83 13.22 23.05
C ASP A 174 -4.73 11.93 23.89
#